data_AF-A0AAN9A8U1-F1
#
_entry.id   AF-A0AAN9A8U1-F1
#
_cell.length_a   1.000
_cell.length_b   1.000
_cell.length_c   1.000
_cell.angle_alpha   90.00
_cell.angle_beta   90.00
_cell.angle_gamma   90.00
#
_symmetry.space_group_name_H-M   'P 1'
#
loop_
_entity.id
_entity.type
_entity.pdbx_description
1 polymer ?
#
loop_
_entity_poly.entity_id
_entity_poly.type
_entity_poly.pdbx_seq_one_letter_code
_entity_poly.pdbx_strand_id
1 'polypeptide(L)'
;WFKKFSDANYDGAEYDALTARCGEPLCGKSGLARKPLPGAPRAVACPTVVNRQTPSRIASRPTTTTRSPGSNNAQVEELSSQLMEMRLTVNGLEKERDFYFGKLRENEVLCQDEGEASPFI
;
A
#
# COMPACT_ATOMS: atom_id res chain seq x y z
N TRP A 1 -3.88 12.13 11.38
CA TRP A 1 -3.14 13.40 11.46
C TRP A 1 -1.90 13.37 10.56
N PHE A 2 -1.11 12.29 10.58
CA PHE A 2 0.07 12.11 9.73
C PHE A 2 -0.22 12.28 8.22
N LYS A 3 -1.29 11.69 7.69
CA LYS A 3 -1.70 11.88 6.29
C LYS A 3 -1.94 13.36 5.93
N LYS A 4 -2.70 14.09 6.75
CA LYS A 4 -2.96 15.53 6.53
C LYS A 4 -1.67 16.37 6.59
N PHE A 5 -0.74 16.01 7.47
CA PHE A 5 0.57 16.64 7.55
C PHE A 5 1.40 16.33 6.30
N SER A 6 1.44 15.07 5.87
CA SER A 6 2.14 14.63 4.66
C SER A 6 1.61 15.34 3.42
N ASP A 7 0.29 15.34 3.20
CA ASP A 7 -0.35 15.96 2.04
C ASP A 7 -0.13 17.50 1.98
N ALA A 8 0.07 18.16 3.13
CA ALA A 8 0.30 19.60 3.19
C ALA A 8 1.77 20.02 3.02
N ASN A 9 2.72 19.11 3.29
CA ASN A 9 4.16 19.41 3.30
C ASN A 9 4.93 18.73 2.15
N TYR A 10 4.37 17.68 1.56
CA TYR A 10 4.98 16.98 0.42
C TYR A 10 4.56 17.63 -0.89
N ASP A 11 5.54 18.10 -1.66
CA ASP A 11 5.35 18.79 -2.95
C ASP A 11 5.40 17.84 -4.16
N GLY A 12 5.49 16.53 -3.93
CA GLY A 12 5.53 15.52 -4.98
C GLY A 12 6.92 15.27 -5.57
N ALA A 13 7.96 15.96 -5.08
CA ALA A 13 9.32 15.78 -5.57
C ALA A 13 9.93 14.44 -5.12
N GLU A 14 10.83 13.91 -5.95
CA GLU A 14 11.61 12.70 -5.60
C GLU A 14 12.48 12.98 -4.37
N TYR A 15 12.46 12.05 -3.41
CA TYR A 15 13.23 12.19 -2.17
C TYR A 15 14.70 11.85 -2.41
N ASP A 16 15.57 12.86 -2.39
CA ASP A 16 17.01 12.66 -2.42
C ASP A 16 17.59 12.53 -0.99
N ALA A 17 17.94 11.29 -0.64
CA ALA A 17 18.47 10.96 0.67
C ALA A 17 19.87 11.54 0.94
N LEU A 18 20.66 11.85 -0.10
CA LEU A 18 22.01 12.41 0.06
C LEU A 18 21.93 13.88 0.45
N THR A 19 21.15 14.67 -0.29
CA THR A 19 20.95 16.10 0.05
C THR A 19 20.22 16.26 1.38
N ALA A 20 19.24 15.40 1.69
CA ALA A 20 18.56 15.41 2.99
C ALA A 20 19.52 15.19 4.18
N ARG A 21 20.65 14.53 3.95
CA ARG A 21 21.69 14.26 4.96
C ARG A 21 22.90 15.19 4.83
N CYS A 22 22.77 16.27 4.06
CA CYS A 22 23.85 17.21 3.80
C CYS A 22 25.12 16.54 3.22
N GLY A 23 24.95 15.46 2.45
CA GLY A 23 26.06 14.74 1.83
C GLY A 23 26.78 13.73 2.73
N GLU A 24 26.34 13.52 3.98
CA GLU A 24 26.91 12.47 4.83
C GLU A 24 26.63 11.08 4.22
N PRO A 25 27.59 10.15 4.12
CA PRO A 25 27.35 8.79 3.66
C PRO A 25 26.67 7.94 4.74
N LEU A 26 25.72 7.06 4.38
CA LEU A 26 25.01 6.23 5.36
C LEU A 26 26.00 5.19 5.87
N CYS A 27 26.19 5.10 7.19
CA CYS A 27 26.98 4.04 7.81
C CYS A 27 26.21 2.73 7.69
N GLY A 28 26.28 2.10 6.53
CA GLY A 28 25.47 0.94 6.16
C GLY A 28 26.21 0.06 5.16
N LYS A 29 27.21 -0.66 5.67
CA LYS A 29 27.80 -1.87 5.07
C LYS A 29 27.95 -1.87 3.53
N SER A 30 28.74 -0.94 3.00
CA SER A 30 29.54 -1.25 1.82
C SER A 30 30.66 -2.19 2.26
N GLY A 31 30.53 -3.46 1.91
CA GLY A 31 31.66 -4.37 1.94
C GLY A 31 32.73 -3.88 0.97
N LEU A 32 33.97 -3.89 1.46
CA LEU A 32 35.25 -3.71 0.75
C LEU A 32 35.70 -2.24 0.55
N ALA A 33 36.38 -1.68 1.57
CA ALA A 33 37.86 -1.55 1.58
C ALA A 33 38.39 -0.67 2.74
N ARG A 34 39.15 -1.32 3.63
CA ARG A 34 40.26 -0.90 4.51
C ARG A 34 40.49 0.62 4.82
N LYS A 35 40.17 1.00 6.07
CA LYS A 35 40.90 1.75 7.15
C LYS A 35 42.17 2.64 6.84
N PRO A 36 42.53 3.61 7.74
CA PRO A 36 42.23 5.05 7.70
C PRO A 36 43.49 5.95 7.57
N LEU A 37 43.35 7.23 7.18
CA LEU A 37 44.42 8.23 7.28
C LEU A 37 44.17 9.24 8.43
N PRO A 38 45.18 9.59 9.25
CA PRO A 38 45.09 10.66 10.24
C PRO A 38 45.55 11.99 9.64
N GLY A 39 44.71 13.01 9.70
CA GLY A 39 45.06 14.37 9.25
C GLY A 39 43.89 15.34 9.42
N ALA A 40 43.85 16.02 10.56
CA ALA A 40 43.01 17.20 10.83
C ALA A 40 43.41 18.39 9.90
N PRO A 41 42.65 19.50 9.74
CA PRO A 41 41.64 20.05 10.66
C PRO A 41 40.34 20.66 10.06
N ARG A 42 39.35 20.84 10.95
CA ARG A 42 38.40 21.97 11.14
C ARG A 42 37.85 22.69 9.89
N ALA A 43 36.52 22.79 9.82
CA ALA A 43 35.73 24.01 10.08
C ALA A 43 34.54 24.19 9.13
N VAL A 44 33.36 24.30 9.74
CA VAL A 44 32.23 25.19 9.42
C VAL A 44 31.82 25.40 7.95
N ALA A 45 30.59 24.99 7.63
CA ALA A 45 29.58 25.89 7.07
C ALA A 45 28.20 25.21 7.09
N CYS A 46 27.33 25.60 8.03
CA CYS A 46 25.97 25.94 7.62
C CYS A 46 26.10 27.30 6.90
N PRO A 47 25.50 27.49 5.72
CA PRO A 47 24.06 27.81 5.62
C PRO A 47 23.41 27.09 4.41
N THR A 48 22.13 26.77 4.39
CA THR A 48 21.05 27.74 4.31
C THR A 48 19.81 26.98 4.72
N VAL A 49 19.21 27.38 5.84
CA VAL A 49 17.77 27.19 6.01
C VAL A 49 17.17 27.90 4.80
N VAL A 50 16.71 27.15 3.80
CA VAL A 50 15.81 27.74 2.81
C VAL A 50 14.67 28.27 3.64
N ASN A 51 14.70 29.59 3.80
CA ASN A 51 13.66 30.40 4.37
C ASN A 51 12.44 30.21 3.48
N ARG A 52 11.70 29.12 3.66
CA ARG A 52 10.30 29.07 3.24
C ARG A 52 9.55 29.88 4.28
N GLN A 53 9.62 31.19 4.05
CA GLN A 53 8.71 32.18 4.59
C GLN A 53 7.32 31.55 4.60
N THR A 54 6.77 31.41 5.79
CA THR A 54 5.33 31.22 5.95
C THR A 54 4.66 32.46 5.40
N PRO A 55 3.81 32.38 4.36
CA PRO A 55 2.94 33.49 4.06
C PRO A 55 1.88 33.52 5.14
N SER A 56 1.87 34.63 5.86
CA SER A 56 0.73 35.12 6.63
C SER A 56 -0.58 34.90 5.85
N ARG A 57 -1.62 34.46 6.56
CA ARG A 57 -2.98 34.30 6.07
C ARG A 57 -3.46 35.59 5.38
N ILE A 58 -3.78 35.50 4.09
CA ILE A 58 -4.83 36.32 3.46
C ILE A 58 -5.65 35.40 2.56
N ALA A 59 -6.96 35.47 2.74
CA ALA A 59 -7.96 34.72 2.01
C ALA A 59 -8.02 35.13 0.53
N SER A 60 -8.00 34.15 -0.38
CA SER A 60 -8.79 34.14 -1.63
C SER A 60 -8.54 32.85 -2.43
N ARG A 61 -9.55 31.98 -2.49
CA ARG A 61 -10.09 31.17 -3.62
C ARG A 61 -9.16 30.52 -4.67
N PRO A 62 -9.71 29.52 -5.37
CA PRO A 62 -9.34 28.12 -5.27
C PRO A 62 -8.04 27.81 -6.02
N THR A 63 -7.05 27.23 -5.36
CA THR A 63 -5.99 26.54 -6.08
C THR A 63 -6.57 25.24 -6.60
N THR A 64 -6.90 25.24 -7.88
CA THR A 64 -6.96 24.04 -8.71
C THR A 64 -5.76 23.17 -8.36
N THR A 65 -5.99 22.16 -7.52
CA THR A 65 -5.14 21.00 -7.47
C THR A 65 -5.12 20.49 -8.89
N THR A 66 -3.98 20.67 -9.57
CA THR A 66 -3.62 19.83 -10.71
C THR A 66 -3.48 18.43 -10.14
N ARG A 67 -4.62 17.78 -9.85
CA ARG A 67 -4.73 16.33 -9.78
C ARG A 67 -4.34 15.92 -11.17
N SER A 68 -3.17 15.30 -11.33
CA SER A 68 -2.84 14.59 -12.55
C SER A 68 -4.06 13.73 -12.91
N PRO A 69 -4.75 13.98 -14.03
CA PRO A 69 -6.00 13.31 -14.35
C PRO A 69 -5.82 11.79 -14.51
N GLY A 70 -4.58 11.32 -14.67
CA GLY A 70 -4.23 9.89 -14.77
C GLY A 70 -4.13 9.12 -13.46
N SER A 71 -3.87 9.76 -12.30
CA SER A 71 -3.65 9.02 -11.04
C SER A 71 -4.93 8.39 -10.48
N ASN A 72 -6.07 9.04 -10.70
CA ASN A 72 -7.37 8.50 -10.29
C ASN A 72 -7.83 7.39 -11.22
N ASN A 73 -7.54 7.49 -12.53
CA ASN A 73 -7.90 6.45 -13.49
C ASN A 73 -7.12 5.16 -13.24
N ALA A 74 -5.80 5.24 -12.97
CA ALA A 74 -5.00 4.06 -12.64
C ALA A 74 -5.53 3.36 -11.37
N GLN A 75 -5.91 4.12 -10.34
CA GLN A 75 -6.50 3.57 -9.13
C GLN A 75 -7.89 2.97 -9.38
N VAL A 76 -8.70 3.58 -10.25
CA VAL A 76 -10.02 3.05 -10.64
C VAL A 76 -9.89 1.75 -11.42
N GLU A 77 -8.92 1.64 -12.33
CA GLU A 77 -8.63 0.41 -13.08
C GLU A 77 -8.15 -0.70 -12.16
N GLU A 78 -7.24 -0.41 -11.23
CA GLU A 78 -6.76 -1.38 -10.24
C GLU A 78 -7.90 -1.90 -9.35
N LEU A 79 -8.72 -1.00 -8.80
CA LEU A 79 -9.90 -1.38 -8.01
C LEU A 79 -10.90 -2.19 -8.83
N SER A 80 -11.09 -1.85 -10.11
CA SER A 80 -11.97 -2.60 -11.00
C SER A 80 -11.45 -4.02 -11.26
N SER A 81 -10.13 -4.18 -11.41
CA SER A 81 -9.47 -5.49 -11.54
C SER A 81 -9.66 -6.34 -10.29
N GLN A 82 -9.42 -5.77 -9.10
CA GLN A 82 -9.63 -6.46 -7.82
C GLN A 82 -11.08 -6.90 -7.63
N LEU A 83 -12.05 -6.06 -8.01
CA LEU A 83 -13.47 -6.43 -7.97
C LEU A 83 -13.80 -7.58 -8.92
N MET A 84 -13.20 -7.60 -10.11
CA MET A 84 -13.41 -8.68 -11.08
C MET A 84 -12.81 -10.00 -10.57
N GLU A 85 -11.59 -9.97 -10.04
CA GLU A 85 -10.93 -11.13 -9.43
C GLU A 85 -11.77 -11.68 -8.27
N MET A 86 -12.16 -10.81 -7.33
CA MET A 86 -12.95 -11.23 -6.17
C MET A 86 -14.29 -11.84 -6.58
N ARG A 87 -14.95 -11.29 -7.60
CA ARG A 87 -16.18 -11.88 -8.17
C ARG A 87 -15.92 -13.27 -8.75
N LEU A 88 -14.80 -13.48 -9.44
CA LEU A 88 -14.45 -14.79 -9.97
C LEU A 88 -14.20 -15.80 -8.84
N THR A 89 -13.48 -15.39 -7.80
CA THR A 89 -13.22 -16.21 -6.61
C THR A 89 -14.52 -16.59 -5.90
N VAL A 90 -15.42 -15.64 -5.66
CA VAL A 90 -16.71 -15.91 -5.01
C VAL A 90 -17.53 -16.90 -5.85
N ASN A 91 -17.64 -16.70 -7.16
CA ASN A 91 -18.34 -17.64 -8.04
C ASN A 91 -17.73 -19.05 -8.01
N GLY A 92 -16.40 -19.16 -7.89
CA GLY A 92 -15.73 -20.45 -7.73
C GLY A 92 -16.09 -21.12 -6.40
N LEU A 93 -15.98 -20.37 -5.30
CA LEU A 93 -16.31 -20.86 -3.95
C LEU A 93 -17.79 -21.25 -3.81
N GLU A 94 -18.71 -20.52 -4.45
CA GLU A 94 -20.13 -20.87 -4.44
C GLU A 94 -20.40 -22.20 -5.15
N LYS A 95 -19.72 -22.47 -6.27
CA LYS A 95 -19.82 -23.77 -6.95
C LYS A 95 -19.26 -24.90 -6.09
N GLU A 96 -18.12 -24.69 -5.45
CA GLU A 96 -17.53 -25.68 -4.54
C GLU A 96 -18.44 -25.94 -3.34
N ARG A 97 -18.98 -24.88 -2.72
CA ARG A 97 -19.98 -24.97 -1.65
C ARG A 97 -21.17 -25.82 -2.09
N ASP A 98 -21.75 -25.52 -3.24
CA ASP A 98 -22.93 -26.21 -3.76
C ASP A 98 -22.62 -27.67 -4.12
N PHE A 99 -21.43 -27.93 -4.66
CA PHE A 99 -20.95 -29.29 -4.95
C PHE A 99 -20.84 -30.14 -3.69
N TYR A 100 -20.18 -29.63 -2.64
CA TYR A 100 -20.02 -30.37 -1.38
C TYR A 100 -21.34 -30.50 -0.62
N PHE A 101 -22.18 -29.47 -0.61
CA PHE A 101 -23.49 -29.53 0.00
C PHE A 101 -24.40 -30.55 -0.71
N GLY A 102 -24.37 -30.58 -2.04
CA GLY A 102 -25.08 -31.58 -2.84
C GLY A 102 -24.67 -33.00 -2.49
N LYS A 103 -23.36 -33.27 -2.33
CA LYS A 103 -22.85 -34.58 -1.90
C LYS A 103 -23.33 -34.99 -0.50
N LEU A 104 -23.34 -34.04 0.44
CA LEU A 104 -23.88 -34.30 1.78
C LEU A 104 -25.37 -34.62 1.74
N ARG A 105 -26.14 -33.93 0.89
CA ARG A 105 -27.57 -34.20 0.70
C ARG A 105 -27.82 -35.56 0.04
N GLU A 106 -27.03 -35.93 -0.98
CA GLU A 106 -27.08 -37.27 -1.60
C GLU A 106 -26.84 -38.35 -0.55
N ASN A 107 -25.80 -38.21 0.29
CA ASN A 107 -25.52 -39.16 1.38
C ASN A 107 -26.64 -39.21 2.43
N GLU A 108 -27.20 -38.06 2.81
CA GLU A 108 -28.31 -37.99 3.76
C GLU A 108 -29.53 -38.77 3.27
N VAL A 109 -29.88 -38.62 1.98
CA VAL A 109 -30.98 -39.36 1.36
C VAL A 109 -30.70 -40.86 1.38
N LEU A 110 -29.48 -41.29 1.02
CA LEU A 110 -29.11 -42.71 1.08
C LEU A 110 -29.30 -43.30 2.49
N CYS A 111 -28.92 -42.57 3.54
CA CYS A 111 -29.13 -43.02 4.92
C CYS A 111 -30.61 -43.06 5.34
N GLN A 112 -31.45 -42.18 4.78
CA GLN A 112 -32.90 -42.19 5.03
C GLN A 112 -33.58 -43.37 4.34
N ASP A 113 -33.22 -43.64 3.09
CA ASP A 113 -33.77 -44.76 2.30
C ASP A 113 -33.43 -46.11 2.94
N GLU A 114 -32.21 -46.29 3.47
CA GLU A 114 -31.82 -47.49 4.22
C GLU A 114 -32.54 -47.61 5.57
N GLY A 115 -32.91 -46.48 6.19
CA GLY A 115 -33.67 -46.44 7.45
C GLY A 115 -35.16 -46.73 7.29
N GLU A 116 -35.79 -46.34 6.17
CA GLU A 116 -37.19 -46.68 5.87
C GLU A 116 -37.35 -48.11 5.32
N ALA A 117 -36.31 -48.68 4.70
CA ALA A 117 -36.33 -50.06 4.21
C ALA A 117 -36.37 -51.13 5.32
N SER A 118 -36.15 -50.78 6.60
CA SER A 118 -36.62 -51.60 7.72
C SER A 118 -37.87 -50.98 8.35
N PRO A 119 -39.08 -51.33 7.86
CA PRO A 119 -40.30 -50.74 8.40
C PRO A 119 -40.61 -51.21 9.82
N PHE A 120 -40.07 -52.33 10.28
CA PHE A 120 -40.03 -52.76 11.67
C PHE A 120 -39.00 -53.89 11.72
N ILE A 121 -38.26 -54.03 12.84
CA ILE A 121 -37.43 -55.21 13.19
C ILE A 121 -35.96 -55.11 12.78
#